data_AF-M0MBY3-F1
#
_entry.id   AF-M0MBY3-F1
#
_cell.length_a   1.000
_cell.length_b   1.000
_cell.length_c   1.000
_cell.angle_alpha   90.00
_cell.angle_beta   90.00
_cell.angle_gamma   90.00
#
_symmetry.space_group_name_H-M   'P 1'
#
loop_
_entity.id
_entity.type
_entity.pdbx_description
1 polymer ?
#
loop_
_entity_poly.entity_id
_entity_poly.type
_entity_poly.pdbx_seq_one_letter_code
_entity_poly.pdbx_strand_id
1 'polypeptide(L)' 'MRRLTDPSVETTGNDERAECPYCESTNTEREHPKGPSLCRSMHYCHNCNQPFEKFE' A
#
# COMPACT_ATOMS: atom_id res chain seq x y z
N MET A 1 24.21 23.66 -1.39
CA MET A 1 22.79 23.38 -1.11
C MET A 1 22.63 21.88 -0.85
N ARG A 2 22.49 21.47 0.41
CA ARG A 2 22.28 20.07 0.75
C ARG A 2 20.82 19.74 0.43
N ARG A 3 20.58 18.89 -0.58
CA ARG A 3 19.27 18.29 -0.80
C ARG A 3 19.00 17.42 0.43
N LEU A 4 18.21 17.94 1.36
CA LEU A 4 17.61 17.13 2.40
C LEU A 4 16.74 16.12 1.64
N THR A 5 17.17 14.87 1.65
CA THR A 5 16.33 13.74 1.24
C THR A 5 15.07 13.88 2.08
N ASP A 6 13.97 14.28 1.45
CA ASP A 6 12.69 14.46 2.13
C ASP A 6 12.18 13.05 2.49
N PRO A 7 12.19 12.66 3.77
CA PRO A 7 11.82 11.30 4.16
C PRO A 7 10.32 11.03 3.98
N SER A 8 9.53 12.02 3.51
CA SER A 8 8.08 11.86 3.33
C SER A 8 7.72 10.97 2.15
N VAL A 9 8.67 10.58 1.29
CA VAL A 9 8.45 9.61 0.20
C VAL A 9 9.06 8.23 0.47
N GLU A 10 9.81 8.07 1.55
CA GLU A 10 10.41 6.78 1.88
C GLU A 10 9.35 5.90 2.54
N THR A 11 8.69 5.08 1.72
CA THR A 11 7.85 3.97 2.19
C THR A 11 8.73 2.85 2.75
N THR A 12 9.64 3.17 3.67
CA THR A 12 10.31 2.22 4.58
C THR A 12 9.32 1.93 5.71
N GLY A 13 8.19 1.37 5.34
CA GLY A 13 7.11 0.98 6.24
C GLY A 13 6.71 -0.43 5.89
N ASN A 14 7.56 -1.38 6.26
CA ASN A 14 7.24 -2.79 6.51
C ASN A 14 6.08 -3.35 5.66
N ASP A 15 6.43 -3.91 4.49
CA ASP A 15 5.66 -4.96 3.79
C ASP A 15 4.13 -4.77 3.89
N GLU A 16 3.58 -3.82 3.13
CA GLU A 16 2.14 -3.49 3.05
C GLU A 16 1.32 -4.62 2.38
N ARG A 17 1.55 -5.88 2.75
CA ARG A 17 0.70 -7.01 2.42
C ARG A 17 -0.53 -6.94 3.32
N ALA A 18 -1.59 -6.42 2.75
CA ALA A 18 -2.88 -6.34 3.40
C ALA A 18 -3.59 -7.70 3.34
N GLU A 19 -4.27 -8.10 4.41
CA GLU A 19 -5.13 -9.28 4.35
C GLU A 19 -6.43 -8.93 3.61
N CYS A 20 -6.76 -9.71 2.59
CA CYS A 20 -7.93 -9.45 1.75
C CYS A 20 -9.22 -9.71 2.54
N PRO A 21 -10.13 -8.72 2.70
CA PRO A 21 -11.37 -8.91 3.48
C PRO A 21 -12.38 -9.85 2.81
N TYR A 22 -12.15 -10.22 1.54
CA TYR A 22 -13.03 -11.10 0.78
C TYR A 22 -12.65 -12.58 0.87
N CYS A 23 -11.36 -12.88 1.00
CA CYS A 23 -10.85 -14.25 0.97
C CYS A 23 -9.80 -14.56 2.05
N GLU A 24 -9.54 -13.60 2.95
CA GLU A 24 -8.59 -13.69 4.06
C GLU A 24 -7.16 -14.07 3.60
N SER A 25 -6.85 -13.81 2.33
CA SER A 25 -5.54 -14.09 1.76
C SER A 25 -4.59 -12.93 2.02
N THR A 26 -3.37 -13.26 2.41
CA THR A 26 -2.25 -12.31 2.53
C THR A 26 -1.49 -12.12 1.22
N ASN A 27 -1.92 -12.80 0.15
CA ASN A 27 -1.35 -12.65 -1.20
C ASN A 27 -1.96 -11.44 -1.90
N THR A 28 -1.62 -10.25 -1.39
CA THR A 28 -2.04 -8.97 -1.93
C THR A 28 -0.82 -8.10 -2.21
N GLU A 29 -0.90 -7.34 -3.30
CA GLU A 29 0.11 -6.37 -3.67
C GLU A 29 -0.46 -4.96 -3.57
N ARG A 30 0.37 -4.01 -3.15
CA ARG A 30 -0.04 -2.60 -3.08
C ARG A 30 0.37 -1.90 -4.37
N GLU A 31 -0.61 -1.32 -5.05
CA GLU A 31 -0.43 -0.81 -6.42
C GLU A 31 0.09 0.63 -6.46
N HIS A 32 -0.21 1.44 -5.44
CA HIS A 32 0.18 2.86 -5.43
C HIS A 32 0.89 3.27 -4.14
N PRO A 33 2.17 3.71 -4.21
CA PRO A 33 2.85 4.32 -3.07
C PRO A 33 2.15 5.63 -2.71
N LYS A 34 1.87 5.81 -1.41
CA LYS A 34 1.09 6.93 -0.87
C LYS A 34 1.61 8.26 -1.42
N GLY A 35 0.81 8.91 -2.26
CA GLY A 35 1.05 10.29 -2.63
C GLY A 35 0.87 11.21 -1.41
N PRO A 36 1.31 12.48 -1.49
CA PRO A 36 1.35 13.43 -0.37
C PRO A 36 -0.01 13.78 0.25
N SER A 37 -1.09 13.13 -0.20
CA SER A 37 -2.47 13.39 0.21
C SER A 37 -3.29 12.11 0.48
N LEU A 38 -2.69 10.92 0.38
CA LEU A 38 -3.45 9.68 0.24
C LEU A 38 -3.71 8.97 1.57
N CYS A 39 -4.87 9.27 2.16
CA CYS A 39 -5.54 8.50 3.23
C CYS A 39 -6.05 7.12 2.74
N ARG A 40 -5.79 6.75 1.49
CA ARG A 40 -6.23 5.47 0.89
C ARG A 40 -5.08 4.82 0.13
N SER A 41 -4.84 3.54 0.40
CA SER A 41 -3.88 2.71 -0.32
C SER A 41 -4.65 1.63 -1.09
N MET A 42 -4.52 1.62 -2.41
CA MET A 42 -5.11 0.58 -3.27
C MET A 42 -4.26 -0.69 -3.22
N HIS A 43 -4.91 -1.82 -2.98
CA HIS A 43 -4.30 -3.14 -2.96
C HIS A 43 -5.03 -4.07 -3.93
N TYR A 44 -4.29 -4.97 -4.57
CA TYR A 44 -4.83 -5.99 -5.45
C TYR A 44 -4.60 -7.37 -4.85
N CYS A 45 -5.66 -8.17 -4.73
CA CYS A 45 -5.54 -9.54 -4.24
C CYS A 45 -5.34 -10.52 -5.39
N HIS A 46 -4.24 -11.27 -5.38
CA HIS A 46 -3.96 -12.31 -6.37
C HIS A 46 -4.76 -13.60 -6.17
N ASN A 47 -5.37 -13.78 -5.00
CA ASN A 47 -6.11 -15.00 -4.69
C ASN A 47 -7.56 -14.94 -5.20
N CYS A 48 -8.23 -13.81 -5.00
CA CYS A 48 -9.57 -13.58 -5.56
C CYS A 48 -9.58 -12.72 -6.83
N ASN A 49 -8.41 -12.21 -7.25
CA ASN A 49 -8.25 -11.32 -8.41
C ASN A 49 -9.15 -10.08 -8.32
N GLN A 50 -9.30 -9.52 -7.11
CA GLN A 50 -10.10 -8.34 -6.83
C GLN A 50 -9.25 -7.22 -6.24
N PRO A 51 -9.42 -5.97 -6.72
CA PRO A 51 -8.87 -4.80 -6.05
C PRO A 51 -9.67 -4.49 -4.78
N PHE A 52 -8.99 -3.99 -3.75
CA PHE A 52 -9.59 -3.51 -2.51
C PHE A 52 -8.81 -2.31 -1.95
N GLU A 53 -9.53 -1.41 -1.30
CA GLU A 53 -8.94 -0.25 -0.63
C GLU A 53 -8.67 -0.59 0.84
N LYS A 54 -7.44 -0.35 1.30
CA LYS A 54 -7.11 -0.40 2.73
C LYS A 54 -7.00 1.02 3.28
N PHE A 55 -7.71 1.26 4.37
CA PHE A 55 -7.59 2.46 5.19
C PHE A 55 -6.58 2.15 6.30
N GLU A 56 -5.45 2.86 6.32
CA GLU A 56 -4.49 2.88 7.43
C GLU A 56 -4.81 4.02 8.40
#